data_AF-A0A0W8FJL7-F1
#
_entry.id   AF-A0A0W8FJL7-F1
#
_cell.length_a   1.000
_cell.length_b   1.000
_cell.length_c   1.000
_cell.angle_alpha   90.00
_cell.angle_beta   90.00
_cell.angle_gamma   90.00
#
_symmetry.space_group_name_H-M   'P 1'
#
loop_
_entity.id
_entity.type
_entity.pdbx_description
1 polymer ?
#
loop_
_entity_poly.entity_id
_entity_poly.type
_entity_poly.pdbx_seq_one_letter_code
_entity_poly.pdbx_strand_id
1 'polypeptide(L)'
;MSGTCLLCRAPVTRRTVQRHAEGCLRSSGWPVGKKPSFLIRVQDRYNKSYWLVVLARHDARLSDLDCLIRDVWVECCGHLSAFTIGGETYTSGDDIGDDMAVPLDRLLLPGSSFDYEYDFGTTTELELKVIGAAPVAPPEGPLCLIVRNDPLPIACETCGNRADFRLLDYSKGASGSFFCRECITSADPDLESAEIIENSPRSGVCGYAEDPVAAIRWYPPGWSAEDIVPEDLQEMLGIASQSDLEDDLLPAEDQMSDAEVRSMMDAVDSDIGEEVARFIGEEQAAHGEIFASMAEETVLSFCTFLYGLYRRDIRKWDAPVVRRCLLEEMVQNPIFPDEWPKNAVPILCRFLAHMSAAGRLQNAAELIGALKGAEPVFRKAATSPEKYHDLSRRLLERARDEGVDVKDRNSMLDFILREVTAMAGMDPDAEEYLGELKEMVLGNAAVLDIEHLRAEMILLRCEEFCSRLEDDTILDWCAALVKDLTAHPAPPLSRGDGVLWSAAIVYAACRDAGLIRRARGGSPLAQEISTFFDVRLSSIRNKVSGLKQYLPDTPGEDD
;
A
#
# COMPACT_ATOMS: atom_id res chain seq x y z
N MET A 1 -9.36 1.73 36.02
CA MET A 1 -9.52 1.40 34.58
C MET A 1 -10.97 1.65 34.23
N SER A 2 -11.21 2.90 33.86
CA SER A 2 -12.48 3.37 33.32
C SER A 2 -12.55 3.04 31.83
N GLY A 3 -13.75 3.15 31.29
CA GLY A 3 -14.05 3.02 29.87
C GLY A 3 -15.39 3.65 29.60
N THR A 4 -15.77 3.71 28.34
CA THR A 4 -17.02 4.32 27.89
C THR A 4 -17.89 3.27 27.23
N CYS A 5 -19.16 3.19 27.66
CA CYS A 5 -20.17 2.37 27.00
C CYS A 5 -20.58 3.04 25.70
N LEU A 6 -20.37 2.37 24.56
CA LEU A 6 -20.63 2.95 23.25
C LEU A 6 -22.12 2.99 22.90
N LEU A 7 -22.97 2.30 23.66
CA LEU A 7 -24.42 2.30 23.47
C LEU A 7 -25.12 3.50 24.11
N CYS A 8 -24.66 3.92 25.29
CA CYS A 8 -25.31 4.99 26.07
C CYS A 8 -24.37 6.14 26.45
N ARG A 9 -23.10 6.08 25.99
CA ARG A 9 -22.01 7.03 26.28
C ARG A 9 -21.70 7.21 27.78
N ALA A 10 -22.19 6.33 28.65
CA ALA A 10 -21.95 6.40 30.09
C ALA A 10 -20.59 5.79 30.48
N PRO A 11 -19.92 6.34 31.50
CA PRO A 11 -18.67 5.78 32.01
C PRO A 11 -18.93 4.44 32.70
N VAL A 12 -18.02 3.50 32.45
CA VAL A 12 -18.02 2.14 33.00
C VAL A 12 -16.63 1.80 33.55
N THR A 13 -16.55 0.71 34.31
CA THR A 13 -15.26 0.17 34.77
C THR A 13 -15.18 -1.29 34.37
N ARG A 14 -13.96 -1.82 34.26
CA ARG A 14 -13.74 -3.24 33.98
C ARG A 14 -14.50 -4.19 34.92
N ARG A 15 -14.79 -3.77 36.16
CA ARG A 15 -15.55 -4.56 37.16
C ARG A 15 -17.06 -4.50 36.96
N THR A 16 -17.57 -3.37 36.50
CA THR A 16 -19.03 -3.12 36.35
C THR A 16 -19.52 -3.36 34.93
N VAL A 17 -18.61 -3.44 33.96
CA VAL A 17 -18.92 -3.45 32.53
C VAL A 17 -19.89 -4.56 32.13
N GLN A 18 -19.75 -5.78 32.66
CA GLN A 18 -20.63 -6.89 32.31
C GLN A 18 -22.10 -6.56 32.60
N ARG A 19 -22.40 -6.20 33.86
CA ARG A 19 -23.77 -5.88 34.29
C ARG A 19 -24.32 -4.67 33.55
N HIS A 20 -23.48 -3.66 33.31
CA HIS A 20 -23.86 -2.47 32.57
C HIS A 20 -24.20 -2.81 31.10
N ALA A 21 -23.32 -3.50 30.39
CA ALA A 21 -23.49 -3.90 29.01
C ALA A 21 -24.77 -4.74 28.82
N GLU A 22 -25.00 -5.75 29.66
CA GLU A 22 -26.22 -6.55 29.62
C GLU A 22 -27.49 -5.69 29.84
N GLY A 23 -27.43 -4.69 30.72
CA GLY A 23 -28.51 -3.75 30.95
C GLY A 23 -28.78 -2.85 29.75
N CYS A 24 -27.74 -2.24 29.19
CA CYS A 24 -27.84 -1.40 28.00
C CYS A 24 -28.36 -2.17 26.80
N LEU A 25 -27.89 -3.39 26.57
CA LEU A 25 -28.37 -4.24 25.47
C LEU A 25 -29.86 -4.55 25.62
N ARG A 26 -30.34 -4.91 26.82
CA ARG A 26 -31.78 -5.13 27.04
C ARG A 26 -32.64 -3.90 26.73
N SER A 27 -32.10 -2.70 26.93
CA SER A 27 -32.79 -1.43 26.68
C SER A 27 -32.49 -0.83 25.30
N SER A 28 -31.64 -1.46 24.48
CA SER A 28 -31.14 -0.90 23.21
C SER A 28 -32.18 -0.90 22.08
N GLY A 29 -33.20 -1.76 22.16
CA GLY A 29 -34.12 -2.01 21.05
C GLY A 29 -33.52 -2.81 19.89
N TRP A 30 -32.29 -3.31 20.03
CA TRP A 30 -31.61 -4.14 19.03
C TRP A 30 -32.27 -5.51 18.87
N PRO A 31 -32.08 -6.18 17.71
CA PRO A 31 -32.74 -7.44 17.41
C PRO A 31 -32.38 -8.53 18.41
N VAL A 32 -33.34 -9.43 18.67
CA VAL A 32 -33.10 -10.63 19.47
C VAL A 32 -32.59 -11.74 18.55
N GLY A 33 -31.44 -12.31 18.88
CA GLY A 33 -30.81 -13.40 18.13
C GLY A 33 -31.49 -14.74 18.36
N LYS A 34 -31.29 -15.68 17.42
CA LYS A 34 -31.77 -17.08 17.55
C LYS A 34 -31.16 -17.79 18.76
N LYS A 35 -29.90 -17.48 19.08
CA LYS A 35 -29.21 -17.86 20.31
C LYS A 35 -28.59 -16.61 20.95
N PRO A 36 -28.27 -16.66 22.26
CA PRO A 36 -27.59 -15.56 22.93
C PRO A 36 -26.25 -15.22 22.26
N SER A 37 -26.01 -13.94 22.05
CA SER A 37 -24.71 -13.40 21.63
C SER A 37 -23.76 -13.36 22.82
N PHE A 38 -22.47 -13.55 22.56
CA PHE A 38 -21.42 -13.50 23.56
C PHE A 38 -21.00 -12.07 23.85
N LEU A 39 -20.67 -11.80 25.12
CA LEU A 39 -19.95 -10.61 25.54
C LEU A 39 -18.50 -11.01 25.75
N ILE A 40 -17.63 -10.63 24.81
CA ILE A 40 -16.22 -10.99 24.81
C ILE A 40 -15.42 -9.77 25.23
N ARG A 41 -14.75 -9.85 26.39
CA ARG A 41 -13.79 -8.84 26.80
C ARG A 41 -12.44 -9.19 26.22
N VAL A 42 -11.83 -8.26 25.49
CA VAL A 42 -10.46 -8.32 24.99
C VAL A 42 -9.63 -7.37 25.85
N GLN A 43 -8.45 -7.78 26.29
CA GLN A 43 -7.55 -6.92 27.07
C GLN A 43 -6.10 -7.24 26.72
N ASP A 44 -5.22 -6.26 26.84
CA ASP A 44 -3.79 -6.50 26.68
C ASP A 44 -3.26 -7.46 27.75
N ARG A 45 -2.29 -8.31 27.41
CA ARG A 45 -1.72 -9.29 28.36
C ARG A 45 -0.96 -8.59 29.49
N TYR A 46 -0.25 -7.51 29.21
CA TYR A 46 0.73 -6.94 30.13
C TYR A 46 0.21 -5.65 30.80
N ASN A 47 -0.42 -4.76 30.03
CA ASN A 47 -1.05 -3.52 30.47
C ASN A 47 -2.58 -3.62 30.46
N LYS A 48 -3.15 -4.12 31.55
CA LYS A 48 -4.61 -4.33 31.73
C LYS A 48 -5.46 -3.05 31.68
N SER A 49 -4.85 -1.88 31.51
CA SER A 49 -5.57 -0.62 31.29
C SER A 49 -6.18 -0.55 29.89
N TYR A 50 -5.58 -1.26 28.93
CA TYR A 50 -6.12 -1.48 27.60
C TYR A 50 -7.11 -2.64 27.62
N TRP A 51 -8.38 -2.35 27.33
CA TRP A 51 -9.43 -3.36 27.24
C TRP A 51 -10.65 -2.85 26.50
N LEU A 52 -11.36 -3.77 25.85
CA LEU A 52 -12.61 -3.50 25.15
C LEU A 52 -13.61 -4.65 25.35
N VAL A 53 -14.88 -4.41 25.03
CA VAL A 53 -15.93 -5.45 25.06
C VAL A 53 -16.67 -5.46 23.73
N VAL A 54 -16.72 -6.65 23.14
CA VAL A 54 -17.40 -6.96 21.88
C VAL A 54 -18.68 -7.73 22.17
N LEU A 55 -19.78 -7.33 21.53
CA LEU A 55 -20.96 -8.14 21.36
C LEU A 55 -20.78 -9.00 20.11
N ALA A 56 -20.70 -10.31 20.29
CA ALA A 56 -20.46 -11.26 19.19
C ALA A 56 -21.66 -12.17 18.97
N ARG A 57 -22.22 -12.19 17.76
CA ARG A 57 -23.29 -13.13 17.41
C ARG A 57 -22.77 -14.56 17.59
N HIS A 58 -23.61 -15.45 18.09
CA HIS A 58 -23.20 -16.83 18.41
C HIS A 58 -22.52 -17.58 17.24
N ASP A 59 -22.98 -17.34 16.01
CA ASP A 59 -22.49 -17.95 14.77
C ASP A 59 -21.46 -17.09 14.03
N ALA A 60 -21.01 -15.97 14.62
CA ALA A 60 -19.83 -15.25 14.13
C ALA A 60 -18.62 -16.19 14.10
N ARG A 61 -17.65 -15.93 13.23
CA ARG A 61 -16.43 -16.72 13.10
C ARG A 61 -15.30 -16.12 13.93
N LEU A 62 -14.26 -16.91 14.21
CA LEU A 62 -13.02 -16.34 14.76
C LEU A 62 -12.41 -15.31 13.79
N SER A 63 -12.56 -15.51 12.48
CA SER A 63 -12.10 -14.58 11.45
C SER A 63 -12.79 -13.21 11.56
N ASP A 64 -14.07 -13.17 11.93
CA ASP A 64 -14.77 -11.90 12.15
C ASP A 64 -14.18 -11.18 13.37
N LEU A 65 -13.86 -11.94 14.44
CA LEU A 65 -13.31 -11.40 15.68
C LEU A 65 -11.89 -10.88 15.47
N ASP A 66 -11.10 -11.58 14.66
CA ASP A 66 -9.79 -11.15 14.19
C ASP A 66 -9.86 -9.80 13.45
N CYS A 67 -10.74 -9.69 12.44
CA CYS A 67 -10.94 -8.45 11.70
C CYS A 67 -11.32 -7.28 12.61
N LEU A 68 -12.23 -7.48 13.56
CA LEU A 68 -12.60 -6.43 14.50
C LEU A 68 -11.41 -5.99 15.36
N ILE A 69 -10.63 -6.93 15.91
CA ILE A 69 -9.47 -6.61 16.76
C ILE A 69 -8.42 -5.84 15.95
N ARG A 70 -8.17 -6.25 14.70
CA ARG A 70 -7.27 -5.59 13.76
C ARG A 70 -7.70 -4.16 13.47
N ASP A 71 -8.90 -3.98 12.93
CA ASP A 71 -9.45 -2.69 12.51
C ASP A 71 -9.56 -1.69 13.66
N VAL A 72 -9.80 -2.16 14.89
CA VAL A 72 -9.99 -1.29 16.06
C VAL A 72 -8.68 -1.01 16.80
N TRP A 73 -7.70 -1.92 16.77
CA TRP A 73 -6.71 -1.94 17.84
C TRP A 73 -5.29 -2.37 17.52
N VAL A 74 -5.02 -3.16 16.48
CA VAL A 74 -3.66 -3.74 16.31
C VAL A 74 -3.12 -3.78 14.87
N GLU A 75 -3.94 -3.54 13.85
CA GLU A 75 -3.47 -3.61 12.46
C GLU A 75 -2.40 -2.54 12.17
N CYS A 76 -1.35 -2.91 11.43
CA CYS A 76 -0.28 -1.98 11.06
C CYS A 76 0.28 -2.27 9.67
N CYS A 77 0.57 -3.54 9.35
CA CYS A 77 1.27 -3.92 8.12
C CYS A 77 0.83 -5.31 7.58
N GLY A 78 -0.39 -5.75 7.87
CA GLY A 78 -0.98 -7.00 7.35
C GLY A 78 -0.37 -8.28 7.94
N HIS A 79 0.13 -8.23 9.19
CA HIS A 79 0.80 -9.37 9.81
C HIS A 79 -0.15 -10.54 10.12
N LEU A 80 0.44 -11.71 10.43
CA LEU A 80 -0.32 -12.88 10.88
C LEU A 80 -0.80 -12.70 12.32
N SER A 81 -1.93 -13.34 12.62
CA SER A 81 -2.49 -13.46 13.96
C SER A 81 -2.91 -14.89 14.27
N ALA A 82 -3.10 -15.20 15.55
CA ALA A 82 -3.61 -16.50 15.98
C ALA A 82 -4.45 -16.38 17.26
N PHE A 83 -5.48 -17.22 17.37
CA PHE A 83 -6.15 -17.50 18.63
C PHE A 83 -5.64 -18.82 19.22
N THR A 84 -5.48 -18.89 20.54
CA THR A 84 -5.24 -20.16 21.24
C THR A 84 -6.41 -20.44 22.19
N ILE A 85 -7.22 -21.45 21.87
CA ILE A 85 -8.44 -21.81 22.60
C ILE A 85 -8.37 -23.28 23.00
N GLY A 86 -8.35 -23.55 24.31
CA GLY A 86 -8.35 -24.93 24.82
C GLY A 86 -7.09 -25.74 24.48
N GLY A 87 -5.98 -25.06 24.16
CA GLY A 87 -4.73 -25.69 23.71
C GLY A 87 -4.61 -25.89 22.20
N GLU A 88 -5.68 -25.62 21.45
CA GLU A 88 -5.66 -25.60 19.99
C GLU A 88 -5.39 -24.19 19.48
N THR A 89 -4.58 -24.07 18.43
CA THR A 89 -4.22 -22.80 17.80
C THR A 89 -4.96 -22.65 16.47
N TYR A 90 -5.55 -21.48 16.26
CA TYR A 90 -6.28 -21.11 15.04
C TYR A 90 -5.58 -19.90 14.45
N THR A 91 -4.85 -20.07 13.34
CA THR A 91 -4.02 -19.02 12.74
C THR A 91 -4.75 -18.35 11.57
N SER A 92 -4.52 -17.05 11.38
CA SER A 92 -5.02 -16.34 10.22
C SER A 92 -4.29 -16.83 8.97
N GLY A 93 -5.02 -17.29 7.95
CA GLY A 93 -4.44 -17.61 6.65
C GLY A 93 -3.55 -18.87 6.61
N ASP A 94 -3.94 -19.93 7.32
CA ASP A 94 -3.25 -21.23 7.26
C ASP A 94 -3.57 -22.03 5.97
N ASP A 95 -2.65 -22.96 5.71
CA ASP A 95 -2.42 -23.67 4.45
C ASP A 95 -3.50 -24.69 4.06
N ILE A 96 -4.41 -25.01 4.97
CA ILE A 96 -5.35 -26.13 4.84
C ILE A 96 -6.80 -25.62 4.85
N GLY A 97 -6.99 -24.30 4.97
CA GLY A 97 -8.25 -23.58 5.12
C GLY A 97 -8.08 -22.42 6.09
N ASP A 98 -9.02 -21.48 6.09
CA ASP A 98 -9.09 -20.48 7.16
C ASP A 98 -9.47 -21.18 8.47
N ASP A 99 -8.48 -21.53 9.29
CA ASP A 99 -8.70 -22.16 10.61
C ASP A 99 -9.59 -21.27 11.50
N MET A 100 -9.62 -19.96 11.23
CA MET A 100 -10.50 -19.03 11.92
C MET A 100 -11.93 -19.01 11.35
N ALA A 101 -12.24 -19.75 10.30
CA ALA A 101 -13.60 -19.87 9.75
C ALA A 101 -14.57 -20.69 10.63
N VAL A 102 -14.15 -21.07 11.84
CA VAL A 102 -14.96 -21.82 12.81
C VAL A 102 -15.90 -20.86 13.56
N PRO A 103 -17.21 -21.17 13.66
CA PRO A 103 -18.16 -20.40 14.46
C PRO A 103 -17.83 -20.38 15.96
N LEU A 104 -18.03 -19.22 16.60
CA LEU A 104 -17.74 -19.01 18.02
C LEU A 104 -18.52 -19.96 18.94
N ASP A 105 -19.79 -20.26 18.64
CA ASP A 105 -20.62 -21.16 19.47
C ASP A 105 -20.17 -22.63 19.50
N ARG A 106 -19.25 -23.02 18.61
CA ARG A 106 -18.60 -24.33 18.65
C ARG A 106 -17.42 -24.37 19.62
N LEU A 107 -16.78 -23.23 19.86
CA LEU A 107 -15.51 -23.13 20.60
C LEU A 107 -15.69 -22.49 21.98
N LEU A 108 -16.66 -21.59 22.11
CA LEU A 108 -16.78 -20.71 23.26
C LEU A 108 -18.04 -21.01 24.08
N LEU A 109 -17.88 -20.90 25.40
CA LEU A 109 -18.96 -20.92 26.37
C LEU A 109 -18.82 -19.69 27.29
N PRO A 110 -19.91 -19.24 27.93
CA PRO A 110 -19.80 -18.22 28.98
C PRO A 110 -18.76 -18.64 30.04
N GLY A 111 -17.79 -17.76 30.30
CA GLY A 111 -16.68 -18.01 31.20
C GLY A 111 -15.39 -18.50 30.53
N SER A 112 -15.41 -18.91 29.26
CA SER A 112 -14.21 -19.29 28.51
C SER A 112 -13.19 -18.16 28.47
N SER A 113 -11.93 -18.50 28.70
CA SER A 113 -10.78 -17.62 28.46
C SER A 113 -9.91 -18.22 27.36
N PHE A 114 -9.33 -17.36 26.54
CA PHE A 114 -8.47 -17.73 25.43
C PHE A 114 -7.53 -16.58 25.09
N ASP A 115 -6.50 -16.86 24.31
CA ASP A 115 -5.45 -15.91 24.00
C ASP A 115 -5.49 -15.54 22.52
N TYR A 116 -4.97 -14.35 22.20
CA TYR A 116 -4.79 -13.86 20.83
C TYR A 116 -3.42 -13.22 20.69
N GLU A 117 -2.78 -13.46 19.56
CA GLU A 117 -1.47 -12.90 19.22
C GLU A 117 -1.56 -12.25 17.85
N TYR A 118 -1.01 -11.05 17.71
CA TYR A 118 -0.87 -10.36 16.43
C TYR A 118 0.58 -9.96 16.22
N ASP A 119 1.09 -10.21 15.01
CA ASP A 119 2.48 -10.06 14.60
C ASP A 119 3.48 -10.90 15.41
N PHE A 120 3.83 -12.09 14.94
CA PHE A 120 4.80 -12.96 15.64
C PHE A 120 6.25 -12.45 15.65
N GLY A 121 6.55 -11.29 15.05
CA GLY A 121 7.84 -10.61 15.15
C GLY A 121 7.90 -9.66 16.35
N THR A 122 6.96 -8.71 16.40
CA THR A 122 6.76 -7.80 17.53
C THR A 122 5.39 -8.02 18.16
N THR A 123 5.23 -9.14 18.87
CA THR A 123 3.93 -9.66 19.28
C THR A 123 3.15 -8.74 20.20
N THR A 124 1.95 -8.36 19.75
CA THR A 124 0.90 -7.84 20.64
C THR A 124 0.09 -9.03 21.14
N GLU A 125 0.22 -9.33 22.44
CA GLU A 125 -0.47 -10.44 23.10
C GLU A 125 -1.71 -9.95 23.84
N LEU A 126 -2.88 -10.49 23.49
CA LEU A 126 -4.16 -10.16 24.10
C LEU A 126 -4.76 -11.37 24.83
N GLU A 127 -5.43 -11.10 25.94
CA GLU A 127 -6.26 -12.07 26.65
C GLU A 127 -7.73 -11.79 26.39
N LEU A 128 -8.47 -12.81 25.99
CA LEU A 128 -9.90 -12.75 25.74
C LEU A 128 -10.66 -13.56 26.77
N LYS A 129 -11.83 -13.05 27.17
CA LYS A 129 -12.73 -13.75 28.08
C LYS A 129 -14.19 -13.51 27.71
N VAL A 130 -14.95 -14.59 27.59
CA VAL A 130 -16.41 -14.52 27.48
C VAL A 130 -16.98 -14.19 28.86
N ILE A 131 -17.27 -12.92 29.10
CA ILE A 131 -17.71 -12.42 30.41
C ILE A 131 -19.20 -12.62 30.63
N GLY A 132 -20.00 -12.79 29.58
CA GLY A 132 -21.44 -12.99 29.68
C GLY A 132 -22.06 -13.32 28.33
N ALA A 133 -23.39 -13.37 28.31
CA ALA A 133 -24.17 -13.54 27.09
C ALA A 133 -25.46 -12.74 27.18
N ALA A 134 -25.94 -12.25 26.05
CA ALA A 134 -27.18 -11.48 25.94
C ALA A 134 -28.08 -12.05 24.84
N PRO A 135 -29.41 -12.05 24.99
CA PRO A 135 -30.31 -12.48 23.91
C PRO A 135 -30.28 -11.55 22.69
N VAL A 136 -29.66 -10.39 22.82
CA VAL A 136 -29.56 -9.34 21.81
C VAL A 136 -28.43 -9.66 20.82
N ALA A 137 -28.68 -9.47 19.53
CA ALA A 137 -27.70 -9.58 18.46
C ALA A 137 -27.24 -8.18 17.99
N PRO A 138 -26.01 -8.06 17.44
CA PRO A 138 -25.59 -6.87 16.72
C PRO A 138 -26.59 -6.50 15.61
N PRO A 139 -26.92 -5.21 15.40
CA PRO A 139 -27.86 -4.79 14.36
C PRO A 139 -27.25 -4.91 12.96
N GLU A 140 -25.95 -4.67 12.84
CA GLU A 140 -25.20 -4.68 11.59
C GLU A 140 -24.04 -5.66 11.74
N GLY A 141 -23.97 -6.64 10.84
CA GLY A 141 -22.87 -7.61 10.80
C GLY A 141 -22.87 -8.68 11.92
N PRO A 142 -21.77 -9.44 12.03
CA PRO A 142 -21.62 -10.54 12.99
C PRO A 142 -21.18 -10.07 14.39
N LEU A 143 -20.55 -8.90 14.51
CA LEU A 143 -19.97 -8.38 15.74
C LEU A 143 -20.22 -6.88 15.88
N CYS A 144 -20.18 -6.37 17.11
CA CYS A 144 -20.18 -4.93 17.38
C CYS A 144 -19.36 -4.63 18.63
N LEU A 145 -18.49 -3.62 18.56
CA LEU A 145 -17.80 -3.05 19.71
C LEU A 145 -18.80 -2.27 20.56
N ILE A 146 -18.98 -2.63 21.83
CA ILE A 146 -19.97 -2.00 22.70
C ILE A 146 -19.37 -1.22 23.86
N VAL A 147 -18.10 -1.46 24.19
CA VAL A 147 -17.35 -0.73 25.23
C VAL A 147 -15.89 -0.68 24.84
N ARG A 148 -15.25 0.48 25.05
CA ARG A 148 -13.79 0.67 24.91
C ARG A 148 -13.24 1.36 26.16
N ASN A 149 -12.03 1.03 26.59
CA ASN A 149 -11.37 1.77 27.67
C ASN A 149 -11.15 3.23 27.28
N ASP A 150 -11.12 4.11 28.27
CA ASP A 150 -10.74 5.50 28.02
C ASP A 150 -9.24 5.55 27.72
N PRO A 151 -8.77 6.51 26.90
CA PRO A 151 -7.34 6.73 26.69
C PRO A 151 -6.59 6.82 28.02
N LEU A 152 -5.39 6.26 28.06
CA LEU A 152 -4.55 6.29 29.25
C LEU A 152 -4.30 7.75 29.69
N PRO A 153 -4.34 8.04 31.00
CA PRO A 153 -4.09 9.39 31.51
C PRO A 153 -2.58 9.67 31.55
N ILE A 154 -1.94 9.69 30.39
CA ILE A 154 -0.54 10.10 30.24
C ILE A 154 -0.47 11.60 30.46
N ALA A 155 0.40 12.05 31.35
CA ALA A 155 0.54 13.47 31.67
C ALA A 155 1.61 14.12 30.77
N CYS A 156 1.31 15.30 30.28
CA CYS A 156 2.24 16.20 29.63
C CYS A 156 3.36 16.56 30.60
N GLU A 157 4.60 16.38 30.18
CA GLU A 157 5.79 16.63 31.01
C GLU A 157 5.98 18.11 31.37
N THR A 158 5.41 19.02 30.58
CA THR A 158 5.51 20.47 30.81
C THR A 158 4.46 21.00 31.77
N CYS A 159 3.17 20.69 31.54
CA CYS A 159 2.06 21.31 32.27
C CYS A 159 1.28 20.35 33.17
N GLY A 160 1.47 19.03 33.04
CA GLY A 160 0.75 18.00 33.81
C GLY A 160 -0.68 17.72 33.34
N ASN A 161 -1.20 18.42 32.33
CA ASN A 161 -2.46 18.06 31.66
C ASN A 161 -2.31 16.76 30.85
N ARG A 162 -3.40 16.21 30.29
CA ARG A 162 -3.31 15.00 29.46
C ARG A 162 -2.44 15.26 28.22
N ALA A 163 -1.51 14.36 27.95
CA ALA A 163 -0.72 14.36 26.73
C ALA A 163 -1.51 13.72 25.58
N ASP A 164 -1.35 14.28 24.39
CA ASP A 164 -1.94 13.75 23.15
C ASP A 164 -0.85 13.30 22.17
N PHE A 165 0.41 13.71 22.40
CA PHE A 165 1.54 13.44 21.52
C PHE A 165 2.73 12.83 22.29
N ARG A 166 3.46 11.95 21.61
CA ARG A 166 4.75 11.40 22.00
C ARG A 166 5.80 11.90 21.01
N LEU A 167 6.85 12.54 21.52
CA LEU A 167 8.02 12.88 20.73
C LEU A 167 9.07 11.77 20.85
N LEU A 168 9.48 11.18 19.74
CA LEU A 168 10.53 10.17 19.72
C LEU A 168 11.91 10.80 19.94
N ASP A 169 12.64 10.34 20.95
CA ASP A 169 14.03 10.75 21.21
C ASP A 169 14.96 9.56 20.90
N TYR A 170 15.41 9.48 19.64
CA TYR A 170 16.32 8.43 19.18
C TYR A 170 17.67 8.39 19.94
N SER A 171 18.01 9.45 20.69
CA SER A 171 19.22 9.52 21.50
C SER A 171 19.08 8.85 22.88
N LYS A 172 17.85 8.64 23.38
CA LYS A 172 17.56 8.04 24.68
C LYS A 172 16.91 6.64 24.62
N GLY A 173 16.63 6.12 23.43
CA GLY A 173 15.96 4.82 23.24
C GLY A 173 14.43 4.96 23.12
N ALA A 174 13.69 3.85 23.25
CA ALA A 174 12.24 3.79 22.97
C ALA A 174 11.31 4.58 23.93
N SER A 175 11.86 5.33 24.89
CA SER A 175 11.09 6.18 25.80
C SER A 175 11.07 7.61 25.26
N GLY A 176 10.01 7.97 24.54
CA GLY A 176 9.74 9.34 24.09
C GLY A 176 9.25 10.26 25.21
N SER A 177 9.27 11.56 24.97
CA SER A 177 8.68 12.58 25.86
C SER A 177 7.22 12.84 25.50
N PHE A 178 6.38 13.08 26.51
CA PHE A 178 4.93 13.23 26.32
C PHE A 178 4.47 14.69 26.46
N PHE A 179 3.69 15.16 25.49
CA PHE A 179 3.24 16.54 25.45
C PHE A 179 1.73 16.64 25.16
N CYS A 180 1.08 17.63 25.78
CA CYS A 180 -0.23 18.07 25.34
C CYS A 180 -0.09 18.99 24.12
N ARG A 181 -1.20 19.20 23.43
CA ARG A 181 -1.29 20.09 22.26
C ARG A 181 -0.63 21.46 22.45
N GLU A 182 -0.96 22.16 23.53
CA GLU A 182 -0.45 23.52 23.76
C GLU A 182 1.06 23.53 24.02
N CYS A 183 1.57 22.51 24.72
CA CYS A 183 2.96 22.43 25.10
C CYS A 183 3.86 21.93 23.97
N ILE A 184 3.38 21.04 23.08
CA ILE A 184 4.19 20.57 21.95
C ILE A 184 4.45 21.71 20.97
N THR A 185 3.44 22.53 20.65
CA THR A 185 3.60 23.72 19.80
C THR A 185 4.50 24.79 20.43
N SER A 186 4.54 24.86 21.76
CA SER A 186 5.38 25.84 22.48
C SER A 186 6.82 25.38 22.71
N ALA A 187 7.11 24.08 22.57
CA ALA A 187 8.39 23.48 22.93
C ALA A 187 9.43 23.52 21.79
N ASP A 188 9.03 23.94 20.58
CA ASP A 188 9.87 23.93 19.37
C ASP A 188 10.63 22.61 19.11
N PRO A 189 10.04 21.41 19.35
CA PRO A 189 10.65 20.17 18.90
C PRO A 189 10.35 19.96 17.41
N ASP A 190 11.25 19.27 16.72
CA ASP A 190 11.05 18.69 15.40
C ASP A 190 9.73 17.89 15.37
N LEU A 191 8.66 18.52 14.83
CA LEU A 191 7.31 17.97 14.84
C LEU A 191 7.19 16.75 13.93
N GLU A 192 8.16 16.51 13.03
CA GLU A 192 8.23 15.30 12.21
C GLU A 192 8.42 14.04 13.07
N SER A 193 9.03 14.19 14.25
CA SER A 193 9.26 13.10 15.21
C SER A 193 8.12 12.92 16.23
N ALA A 194 7.01 13.62 16.05
CA ALA A 194 5.84 13.56 16.94
C ALA A 194 4.81 12.54 16.45
N GLU A 195 4.45 11.59 17.31
CA GLU A 195 3.39 10.61 17.08
C GLU A 195 2.18 10.90 17.97
N ILE A 196 0.97 10.63 17.49
CA ILE A 196 -0.23 10.66 18.35
C ILE A 196 -0.16 9.49 19.34
N ILE A 197 -0.54 9.74 20.58
CA ILE A 197 -0.70 8.67 21.57
C ILE A 197 -2.01 7.94 21.28
N GLU A 198 -1.95 6.81 20.57
CA GLU A 198 -3.14 6.01 20.29
C GLU A 198 -3.68 5.30 21.53
N ASN A 199 -4.99 5.04 21.55
CA ASN A 199 -5.65 4.23 22.57
C ASN A 199 -5.55 2.73 22.21
N SER A 200 -4.32 2.27 21.99
CA SER A 200 -3.97 0.93 21.54
C SER A 200 -2.79 0.34 22.33
N PRO A 201 -2.81 -0.97 22.64
CA PRO A 201 -1.63 -1.67 23.19
C PRO A 201 -0.44 -1.72 22.22
N ARG A 202 -0.66 -1.44 20.93
CA ARG A 202 0.38 -1.39 19.89
C ARG A 202 0.91 0.02 19.63
N SER A 203 0.45 1.02 20.40
CA SER A 203 0.87 2.41 20.23
C SER A 203 2.39 2.61 20.32
N GLY A 204 2.97 3.21 19.27
CA GLY A 204 4.42 3.42 19.12
C GLY A 204 5.23 2.16 18.78
N VAL A 205 4.59 1.14 18.20
CA VAL A 205 5.24 -0.04 17.62
C VAL A 205 4.95 -0.05 16.12
N CYS A 206 6.00 -0.21 15.30
CA CYS A 206 5.88 -0.38 13.84
C CYS A 206 5.12 0.76 13.13
N GLY A 207 5.21 2.00 13.64
CA GLY A 207 4.47 3.15 13.09
C GLY A 207 2.95 2.94 13.09
N TYR A 208 2.43 2.11 14.01
CA TYR A 208 1.00 1.90 14.18
C TYR A 208 0.28 3.24 14.31
N ALA A 209 -0.80 3.41 13.56
CA ALA A 209 -1.72 4.53 13.67
C ALA A 209 -3.15 3.99 13.70
N GLU A 210 -4.01 4.54 14.55
CA GLU A 210 -5.44 4.18 14.56
C GLU A 210 -6.10 4.61 13.24
N ASP A 211 -6.78 3.67 12.58
CA ASP A 211 -7.63 3.95 11.41
C ASP A 211 -9.10 4.12 11.87
N PRO A 212 -9.59 5.37 12.04
CA PRO A 212 -10.96 5.59 12.48
C PRO A 212 -11.99 5.16 11.42
N VAL A 213 -11.63 5.09 10.13
CA VAL A 213 -12.52 4.69 9.03
C VAL A 213 -12.72 3.17 9.00
N ALA A 214 -11.70 2.39 9.34
CA ALA A 214 -11.83 0.96 9.58
C ALA A 214 -12.59 0.69 10.89
N ALA A 215 -12.18 1.33 11.98
CA ALA A 215 -12.75 1.09 13.32
C ALA A 215 -14.25 1.41 13.39
N ILE A 216 -14.71 2.50 12.79
CA ILE A 216 -16.11 2.97 12.89
C ILE A 216 -17.14 1.95 12.39
N ARG A 217 -16.74 1.04 11.50
CA ARG A 217 -17.60 -0.05 10.97
C ARG A 217 -18.05 -1.03 12.05
N TRP A 218 -17.33 -1.08 13.17
CA TRP A 218 -17.60 -1.97 14.29
C TRP A 218 -18.35 -1.27 15.43
N TYR A 219 -18.49 0.06 15.37
CA TYR A 219 -19.14 0.84 16.42
C TYR A 219 -20.67 0.81 16.28
N PRO A 220 -21.42 1.08 17.36
CA PRO A 220 -22.86 1.23 17.30
C PRO A 220 -23.27 2.41 16.40
N PRO A 221 -24.48 2.41 15.81
CA PRO A 221 -24.98 3.57 15.07
C PRO A 221 -24.94 4.85 15.91
N GLY A 222 -24.60 5.98 15.28
CA GLY A 222 -24.51 7.30 15.94
C GLY A 222 -23.12 7.66 16.47
N TRP A 223 -22.08 6.96 16.02
CA TRP A 223 -20.68 7.37 16.15
C TRP A 223 -20.15 7.83 14.79
N SER A 224 -19.12 8.66 14.82
CA SER A 224 -18.36 9.15 13.65
C SER A 224 -16.87 8.84 13.80
N ALA A 225 -16.11 8.96 12.71
CA ALA A 225 -14.65 8.83 12.75
C ALA A 225 -14.01 9.87 13.70
N GLU A 226 -14.55 11.09 13.75
CA GLU A 226 -14.12 12.18 14.63
C GLU A 226 -14.32 11.87 16.12
N ASP A 227 -15.33 11.06 16.48
CA ASP A 227 -15.52 10.60 17.86
C ASP A 227 -14.43 9.58 18.29
N ILE A 228 -13.69 8.99 17.34
CA ILE A 228 -12.61 8.01 17.60
C ILE A 228 -11.26 8.72 17.67
N VAL A 229 -10.92 9.48 16.63
CA VAL A 229 -9.72 10.33 16.56
C VAL A 229 -10.18 11.75 16.19
N PRO A 230 -10.00 12.74 17.09
CA PRO A 230 -10.34 14.14 16.79
C PRO A 230 -9.64 14.67 15.53
N GLU A 231 -10.41 15.32 14.66
CA GLU A 231 -9.93 15.89 13.38
C GLU A 231 -8.79 16.89 13.60
N ASP A 232 -8.86 17.70 14.67
CA ASP A 232 -7.83 18.67 15.01
C ASP A 232 -6.47 18.06 15.40
N LEU A 233 -6.44 16.81 15.91
CA LEU A 233 -5.20 16.07 16.11
C LEU A 233 -4.63 15.54 14.79
N GLN A 234 -5.50 15.15 13.85
CA GLN A 234 -5.09 14.73 12.50
C GLN A 234 -4.55 15.92 11.69
N GLU A 235 -5.22 17.07 11.75
CA GLU A 235 -4.79 18.32 11.12
C GLU A 235 -3.43 18.77 11.63
N MET A 236 -3.14 18.67 12.95
CA MET A 236 -1.85 19.11 13.49
C MET A 236 -0.66 18.28 13.00
N LEU A 237 -0.81 16.96 12.80
CA LEU A 237 0.20 16.16 12.14
C LEU A 237 0.29 16.49 10.64
N GLY A 238 -0.86 16.78 10.01
CA GLY A 238 -0.94 17.27 8.64
C GLY A 238 -0.19 18.60 8.44
N ILE A 239 -0.28 19.52 9.40
CA ILE A 239 0.42 20.82 9.40
C ILE A 239 1.92 20.65 9.68
N ALA A 240 2.32 19.72 10.56
CA ALA A 240 3.72 19.38 10.78
C ALA A 240 4.37 18.76 9.52
N SER A 241 3.64 17.92 8.79
CA SER A 241 4.08 17.41 7.48
C SER A 241 4.00 18.46 6.35
N GLN A 242 3.37 19.62 6.60
CA GLN A 242 3.32 20.77 5.69
C GLN A 242 4.36 21.84 6.03
N SER A 243 4.84 21.94 7.28
CA SER A 243 5.74 23.01 7.70
C SER A 243 7.17 22.88 7.16
N ASP A 244 7.58 21.69 6.72
CA ASP A 244 8.83 21.50 5.96
C ASP A 244 8.64 21.62 4.44
N LEU A 245 7.43 21.92 3.97
CA LEU A 245 7.17 22.31 2.58
C LEU A 245 7.17 23.82 2.39
N GLU A 246 7.18 24.65 3.45
CA GLU A 246 7.14 26.11 3.31
C GLU A 246 8.50 26.81 3.16
N ASP A 247 9.63 26.13 3.38
CA ASP A 247 10.98 26.73 3.14
C ASP A 247 11.65 26.28 1.82
N ASP A 248 10.92 25.54 0.97
CA ASP A 248 11.33 25.25 -0.43
C ASP A 248 10.19 25.54 -1.44
N LEU A 249 9.24 26.41 -1.08
CA LEU A 249 8.28 26.99 -2.04
C LEU A 249 9.00 27.97 -2.97
N LEU A 250 9.38 27.49 -4.15
CA LEU A 250 9.47 28.37 -5.32
C LEU A 250 8.08 28.99 -5.55
N PRO A 251 7.96 30.33 -5.67
CA PRO A 251 6.67 30.98 -5.78
C PRO A 251 5.90 30.53 -7.03
N ALA A 252 4.56 30.56 -6.94
CA ALA A 252 3.58 30.15 -7.96
C ALA A 252 3.65 30.90 -9.32
N GLU A 253 4.72 31.64 -9.58
CA GLU A 253 5.05 32.22 -10.88
C GLU A 253 5.92 31.28 -11.76
N ASP A 254 6.42 30.16 -11.20
CA ASP A 254 7.31 29.20 -11.90
C ASP A 254 6.68 27.82 -12.20
N GLN A 255 5.36 27.64 -12.03
CA GLN A 255 4.68 26.45 -12.58
C GLN A 255 4.50 26.61 -14.10
N MET A 256 5.20 25.77 -14.87
CA MET A 256 5.18 25.82 -16.33
C MET A 256 3.76 25.59 -16.88
N SER A 257 3.25 26.56 -17.63
CA SER A 257 1.96 26.50 -18.31
C SER A 257 1.97 25.53 -19.51
N ASP A 258 0.81 25.02 -19.91
CA ASP A 258 0.65 24.17 -21.12
C ASP A 258 1.16 24.83 -22.41
N ALA A 259 1.23 26.16 -22.44
CA ALA A 259 1.80 26.93 -23.53
C ALA A 259 3.34 26.88 -23.53
N GLU A 260 3.95 26.81 -22.34
CA GLU A 260 5.39 26.67 -22.18
C GLU A 260 5.86 25.26 -22.54
N VAL A 261 5.12 24.20 -22.17
CA VAL A 261 5.43 22.82 -22.56
C VAL A 261 5.38 22.65 -24.09
N ARG A 262 4.33 23.16 -24.75
CA ARG A 262 4.22 23.15 -26.23
C ARG A 262 5.36 23.92 -26.90
N SER A 263 5.74 25.08 -26.36
CA SER A 263 6.88 25.87 -26.84
C SER A 263 8.21 25.11 -26.75
N MET A 264 8.36 24.20 -25.79
CA MET A 264 9.57 23.37 -25.64
C MET A 264 9.64 22.27 -26.71
N MET A 265 8.52 21.60 -26.99
CA MET A 265 8.44 20.59 -28.05
C MET A 265 8.66 21.23 -29.43
N ASP A 266 8.02 22.37 -29.70
CA ASP A 266 8.24 23.15 -30.94
C ASP A 266 9.71 23.55 -31.13
N ALA A 267 10.43 23.86 -30.05
CA ALA A 267 11.84 24.21 -30.10
C ALA A 267 12.75 23.01 -30.43
N VAL A 268 12.40 21.81 -29.97
CA VAL A 268 13.09 20.56 -30.32
C VAL A 268 12.85 20.23 -31.79
N ASP A 269 11.59 20.24 -32.23
CA ASP A 269 11.20 19.92 -33.61
C ASP A 269 11.83 20.87 -34.63
N SER A 270 11.85 22.17 -34.31
CA SER A 270 12.45 23.20 -35.16
C SER A 270 13.98 23.11 -35.27
N ASP A 271 14.67 22.65 -34.23
CA ASP A 271 16.14 22.54 -34.24
C ASP A 271 16.62 21.19 -34.76
N ILE A 272 16.10 20.07 -34.23
CA ILE A 272 16.63 18.72 -34.47
C ILE A 272 15.58 17.68 -34.89
N GLY A 273 14.33 18.08 -35.15
CA GLY A 273 13.22 17.16 -35.44
C GLY A 273 13.48 16.24 -36.65
N GLU A 274 14.08 16.75 -37.73
CA GLU A 274 14.40 15.93 -38.91
C GLU A 274 15.46 14.86 -38.60
N GLU A 275 16.46 15.17 -37.79
CA GLU A 275 17.48 14.21 -37.36
C GLU A 275 16.93 13.19 -36.36
N VAL A 276 16.04 13.61 -35.45
CA VAL A 276 15.32 12.69 -34.55
C VAL A 276 14.49 11.71 -35.35
N ALA A 277 13.66 12.17 -36.29
CA ALA A 277 12.84 11.29 -37.14
C ALA A 277 13.68 10.30 -37.96
N ARG A 278 14.86 10.74 -38.45
CA ARG A 278 15.80 9.86 -39.16
C ARG A 278 16.38 8.79 -38.25
N PHE A 279 16.79 9.16 -37.04
CA PHE A 279 17.26 8.21 -36.03
C PHE A 279 16.19 7.18 -35.67
N ILE A 280 14.93 7.58 -35.49
CA ILE A 280 13.83 6.65 -35.19
C ILE A 280 13.57 5.69 -36.35
N GLY A 281 13.60 6.17 -37.59
CA GLY A 281 13.51 5.30 -38.77
C GLY A 281 14.66 4.28 -38.86
N GLU A 282 15.88 4.67 -38.46
CA GLU A 282 17.04 3.76 -38.37
C GLU A 282 16.85 2.70 -37.27
N GLU A 283 16.37 3.11 -36.09
CA GLU A 283 16.08 2.19 -34.98
C GLU A 283 14.94 1.22 -35.35
N GLN A 284 13.92 1.67 -36.07
CA GLN A 284 12.83 0.83 -36.58
C GLN A 284 13.34 -0.22 -37.56
N ALA A 285 14.20 0.19 -38.50
CA ALA A 285 14.79 -0.72 -39.47
C ALA A 285 15.72 -1.76 -38.82
N ALA A 286 16.43 -1.37 -37.75
CA ALA A 286 17.42 -2.22 -37.09
C ALA A 286 16.82 -3.15 -36.01
N HIS A 287 15.80 -2.68 -35.29
CA HIS A 287 15.33 -3.31 -34.05
C HIS A 287 13.82 -3.58 -34.04
N GLY A 288 13.08 -3.14 -35.05
CA GLY A 288 11.64 -3.30 -35.16
C GLY A 288 10.86 -2.17 -34.48
N GLU A 289 9.55 -2.15 -34.74
CA GLU A 289 8.63 -1.07 -34.41
C GLU A 289 8.49 -0.80 -32.91
N ILE A 290 8.41 -1.86 -32.10
CA ILE A 290 8.27 -1.75 -30.65
C ILE A 290 9.48 -1.06 -30.02
N PHE A 291 10.69 -1.40 -30.46
CA PHE A 291 11.91 -0.82 -29.95
C PHE A 291 12.13 0.61 -30.44
N ALA A 292 11.71 0.90 -31.68
CA ALA A 292 11.74 2.26 -32.23
C ALA A 292 10.81 3.21 -31.47
N SER A 293 9.61 2.77 -31.10
CA SER A 293 8.69 3.55 -30.27
C SER A 293 9.30 3.86 -28.89
N MET A 294 9.96 2.89 -28.25
CA MET A 294 10.71 3.14 -27.01
C MET A 294 11.86 4.13 -27.22
N ALA A 295 12.55 4.04 -28.36
CA ALA A 295 13.65 4.95 -28.69
C ALA A 295 13.16 6.38 -28.95
N GLU A 296 12.02 6.52 -29.62
CA GLU A 296 11.36 7.79 -29.93
C GLU A 296 10.99 8.54 -28.66
N GLU A 297 10.21 7.90 -27.79
CA GLU A 297 9.78 8.45 -26.51
C GLU A 297 10.96 8.81 -25.60
N THR A 298 11.98 7.95 -25.55
CA THR A 298 13.20 8.18 -24.75
C THR A 298 13.96 9.41 -25.23
N VAL A 299 14.13 9.55 -26.55
CA VAL A 299 14.89 10.66 -27.15
C VAL A 299 14.10 11.95 -27.05
N LEU A 300 12.80 11.93 -27.32
CA LEU A 300 11.93 13.10 -27.24
C LEU A 300 11.85 13.61 -25.80
N SER A 301 11.59 12.74 -24.82
CA SER A 301 11.58 13.12 -23.40
C SER A 301 12.89 13.79 -22.98
N PHE A 302 14.02 13.17 -23.32
CA PHE A 302 15.35 13.68 -22.99
C PHE A 302 15.65 15.03 -23.66
N CYS A 303 15.29 15.20 -24.93
CA CYS A 303 15.46 16.46 -25.64
C CYS A 303 14.55 17.55 -25.06
N THR A 304 13.30 17.23 -24.75
CA THR A 304 12.33 18.16 -24.18
C THR A 304 12.78 18.68 -22.82
N PHE A 305 13.30 17.83 -21.93
CA PHE A 305 13.85 18.30 -20.66
C PHE A 305 15.06 19.23 -20.87
N LEU A 306 15.96 18.90 -21.80
CA LEU A 306 17.16 19.72 -22.02
C LEU A 306 16.87 21.07 -22.68
N TYR A 307 16.01 21.08 -23.71
CA TYR A 307 15.59 22.30 -24.39
C TYR A 307 14.64 23.14 -23.52
N GLY A 308 13.82 22.47 -22.73
CA GLY A 308 12.75 23.07 -21.97
C GLY A 308 13.12 23.45 -20.55
N LEU A 309 13.42 22.48 -19.72
CA LEU A 309 13.71 22.68 -18.30
C LEU A 309 15.09 23.29 -18.09
N TYR A 310 16.09 22.77 -18.80
CA TYR A 310 17.47 23.27 -18.71
C TYR A 310 17.76 24.44 -19.68
N ARG A 311 16.81 24.76 -20.59
CA ARG A 311 16.91 25.84 -21.59
C ARG A 311 18.20 25.78 -22.42
N ARG A 312 18.66 24.57 -22.78
CA ARG A 312 19.87 24.32 -23.56
C ARG A 312 19.55 23.66 -24.90
N ASP A 313 19.89 24.38 -25.98
CA ASP A 313 19.98 23.77 -27.31
C ASP A 313 21.10 22.72 -27.37
N ILE A 314 21.02 21.80 -28.33
CA ILE A 314 21.94 20.66 -28.48
C ILE A 314 23.41 21.05 -28.57
N ARG A 315 23.72 22.28 -29.00
CA ARG A 315 25.10 22.77 -29.15
C ARG A 315 25.70 23.21 -27.82
N LYS A 316 24.86 23.40 -26.80
CA LYS A 316 25.22 23.81 -25.43
C LYS A 316 25.14 22.67 -24.43
N TRP A 317 24.89 21.43 -24.87
CA TRP A 317 24.86 20.28 -23.98
C TRP A 317 26.26 19.94 -23.48
N ASP A 318 26.41 19.78 -22.17
CA ASP A 318 27.64 19.37 -21.51
C ASP A 318 27.39 18.16 -20.59
N ALA A 319 28.48 17.49 -20.19
CA ALA A 319 28.40 16.28 -19.38
C ALA A 319 27.63 16.48 -18.05
N PRO A 320 27.83 17.57 -17.29
CA PRO A 320 27.06 17.84 -16.08
C PRO A 320 25.55 17.93 -16.31
N VAL A 321 25.11 18.70 -17.33
CA VAL A 321 23.68 18.92 -17.60
C VAL A 321 23.00 17.64 -18.09
N VAL A 322 23.65 16.90 -18.99
CA VAL A 322 23.14 15.61 -19.49
C VAL A 322 23.05 14.57 -18.39
N ARG A 323 24.06 14.50 -17.52
CA ARG A 323 24.05 13.60 -16.35
C ARG A 323 22.94 13.96 -15.37
N ARG A 324 22.73 15.25 -15.12
CA ARG A 324 21.67 15.74 -14.25
C ARG A 324 20.30 15.35 -14.80
N CYS A 325 20.03 15.69 -16.06
CA CYS A 325 18.78 15.35 -16.73
C CYS A 325 18.47 13.84 -16.66
N LEU A 326 19.47 12.98 -16.83
CA LEU A 326 19.28 11.54 -16.67
C LEU A 326 18.88 11.14 -15.23
N LEU A 327 19.54 11.68 -14.22
CA LEU A 327 19.40 11.21 -12.83
C LEU A 327 18.25 11.87 -12.06
N GLU A 328 17.85 13.07 -12.47
CA GLU A 328 16.83 13.85 -11.79
C GLU A 328 15.51 13.78 -12.56
N GLU A 329 15.51 14.04 -13.89
CA GLU A 329 14.26 14.07 -14.68
C GLU A 329 13.89 12.69 -15.23
N MET A 330 14.80 12.06 -15.97
CA MET A 330 14.50 10.80 -16.66
C MET A 330 14.23 9.67 -15.65
N VAL A 331 14.85 9.68 -14.47
CA VAL A 331 14.54 8.69 -13.41
C VAL A 331 13.06 8.72 -13.02
N GLN A 332 12.42 9.89 -13.05
CA GLN A 332 11.02 10.06 -12.64
C GLN A 332 10.03 9.70 -13.74
N ASN A 333 10.50 9.29 -14.94
CA ASN A 333 9.62 8.98 -16.05
C ASN A 333 8.73 7.77 -15.71
N PRO A 334 7.39 7.94 -15.62
CA PRO A 334 6.53 6.94 -15.01
C PRO A 334 6.02 5.84 -15.95
N ILE A 335 6.29 5.91 -17.26
CA ILE A 335 5.50 5.20 -18.29
C ILE A 335 6.37 4.40 -19.25
N PHE A 336 7.22 3.51 -18.75
CA PHE A 336 8.00 2.64 -19.64
C PHE A 336 8.05 1.17 -19.21
N PRO A 337 8.20 0.23 -20.17
CA PRO A 337 8.32 -1.20 -19.88
C PRO A 337 9.52 -1.50 -18.98
N ASP A 338 9.51 -2.65 -18.30
CA ASP A 338 10.60 -3.12 -17.40
C ASP A 338 11.98 -3.19 -18.08
N GLU A 339 12.02 -3.27 -19.41
CA GLU A 339 13.24 -3.26 -20.20
C GLU A 339 13.80 -1.85 -20.46
N TRP A 340 13.01 -0.79 -20.30
CA TRP A 340 13.43 0.57 -20.59
C TRP A 340 14.58 1.06 -19.71
N PRO A 341 14.62 0.86 -18.38
CA PRO A 341 15.79 1.23 -17.58
C PRO A 341 17.10 0.60 -18.10
N LYS A 342 17.01 -0.60 -18.71
CA LYS A 342 18.15 -1.29 -19.31
C LYS A 342 18.54 -0.71 -20.68
N ASN A 343 17.61 -0.08 -21.39
CA ASN A 343 17.77 0.37 -22.78
C ASN A 343 17.88 1.90 -22.94
N ALA A 344 17.42 2.70 -21.98
CA ALA A 344 17.36 4.16 -22.08
C ALA A 344 18.75 4.78 -22.33
N VAL A 345 19.75 4.44 -21.51
CA VAL A 345 21.12 4.94 -21.72
C VAL A 345 21.74 4.41 -23.03
N PRO A 346 21.62 3.12 -23.40
CA PRO A 346 22.04 2.64 -24.71
C PRO A 346 21.40 3.38 -25.90
N ILE A 347 20.10 3.65 -25.84
CA ILE A 347 19.34 4.42 -26.84
C ILE A 347 19.93 5.83 -26.94
N LEU A 348 20.05 6.54 -25.81
CA LEU A 348 20.60 7.90 -25.78
C LEU A 348 22.04 7.93 -26.29
N CYS A 349 22.85 6.90 -26.02
CA CYS A 349 24.20 6.81 -26.56
C CYS A 349 24.22 6.66 -28.09
N ARG A 350 23.31 5.85 -28.67
CA ARG A 350 23.18 5.72 -30.13
C ARG A 350 22.67 7.01 -30.75
N PHE A 351 21.69 7.65 -30.12
CA PHE A 351 21.19 8.96 -30.55
C PHE A 351 22.30 10.02 -30.57
N LEU A 352 23.08 10.18 -29.49
CA LEU A 352 24.18 11.15 -29.46
C LEU A 352 25.26 10.86 -30.52
N ALA A 353 25.52 9.58 -30.82
CA ALA A 353 26.41 9.19 -31.91
C ALA A 353 25.82 9.55 -33.29
N HIS A 354 24.51 9.34 -33.50
CA HIS A 354 23.78 9.76 -34.69
C HIS A 354 23.86 11.29 -34.87
N MET A 355 23.59 12.06 -33.82
CA MET A 355 23.67 13.53 -33.84
C MET A 355 25.10 14.04 -34.12
N SER A 356 26.12 13.31 -33.67
CA SER A 356 27.51 13.63 -34.00
C SER A 356 27.84 13.35 -35.46
N ALA A 357 27.37 12.22 -36.01
CA ALA A 357 27.54 11.88 -37.43
C ALA A 357 26.82 12.87 -38.35
N ALA A 358 25.67 13.38 -37.92
CA ALA A 358 24.92 14.45 -38.59
C ALA A 358 25.58 15.84 -38.44
N GLY A 359 26.68 15.96 -37.69
CA GLY A 359 27.41 17.22 -37.48
C GLY A 359 26.73 18.18 -36.49
N ARG A 360 25.66 17.74 -35.82
CA ARG A 360 24.88 18.54 -34.86
C ARG A 360 25.53 18.62 -33.48
N LEU A 361 26.41 17.68 -33.15
CA LEU A 361 27.02 17.54 -31.83
C LEU A 361 28.54 17.25 -31.92
N GLN A 362 29.36 18.12 -31.33
CA GLN A 362 30.83 18.05 -31.42
C GLN A 362 31.48 17.32 -30.23
N ASN A 363 30.79 17.26 -29.08
CA ASN A 363 31.28 16.66 -27.83
C ASN A 363 30.59 15.33 -27.48
N ALA A 364 30.05 14.63 -28.47
CA ALA A 364 29.26 13.40 -28.25
C ALA A 364 30.00 12.34 -27.42
N ALA A 365 31.32 12.16 -27.63
CA ALA A 365 32.11 11.20 -26.87
C ALA A 365 32.14 11.50 -25.36
N GLU A 366 32.16 12.79 -24.99
CA GLU A 366 32.12 13.24 -23.61
C GLU A 366 30.74 13.00 -22.97
N LEU A 367 29.67 13.36 -23.69
CA LEU A 367 28.29 13.16 -23.23
C LEU A 367 27.93 11.68 -23.06
N ILE A 368 28.34 10.85 -24.03
CA ILE A 368 28.20 9.39 -23.95
C ILE A 368 28.95 8.83 -22.73
N GLY A 369 30.16 9.35 -22.45
CA GLY A 369 30.91 8.98 -21.25
C GLY A 369 30.18 9.33 -19.95
N ALA A 370 29.57 10.51 -19.89
CA ALA A 370 28.79 10.96 -18.75
C ALA A 370 27.53 10.11 -18.51
N LEU A 371 26.78 9.80 -19.58
CA LEU A 371 25.60 8.93 -19.50
C LEU A 371 25.96 7.51 -19.02
N LYS A 372 26.98 6.89 -19.63
CA LYS A 372 27.45 5.56 -19.22
C LYS A 372 27.95 5.52 -17.78
N GLY A 373 28.60 6.60 -17.32
CA GLY A 373 29.03 6.71 -15.92
C GLY A 373 27.87 6.86 -14.92
N ALA A 374 26.75 7.42 -15.36
CA ALA A 374 25.55 7.63 -14.54
C ALA A 374 24.55 6.46 -14.59
N GLU A 375 24.66 5.61 -15.61
CA GLU A 375 23.77 4.49 -15.89
C GLU A 375 23.50 3.54 -14.70
N PRO A 376 24.49 3.13 -13.88
CA PRO A 376 24.21 2.24 -12.75
C PRO A 376 23.34 2.90 -11.68
N VAL A 377 23.52 4.20 -11.46
CA VAL A 377 22.74 4.99 -10.49
C VAL A 377 21.33 5.23 -11.03
N PHE A 378 21.24 5.61 -12.31
CA PHE A 378 19.98 5.77 -13.03
C PHE A 378 19.14 4.49 -12.97
N ARG A 379 19.72 3.33 -13.32
CA ARG A 379 19.01 2.05 -13.31
C ARG A 379 18.48 1.72 -11.92
N LYS A 380 19.32 1.83 -10.88
CA LYS A 380 18.92 1.55 -9.50
C LYS A 380 17.76 2.45 -9.04
N ALA A 381 17.79 3.72 -9.39
CA ALA A 381 16.75 4.68 -9.01
C ALA A 381 15.46 4.48 -9.83
N ALA A 382 15.59 4.26 -11.14
CA ALA A 382 14.48 4.06 -12.07
C ALA A 382 13.73 2.74 -11.83
N THR A 383 14.37 1.74 -11.19
CA THR A 383 13.76 0.46 -10.79
C THR A 383 13.47 0.38 -9.29
N SER A 384 13.56 1.49 -8.53
CA SER A 384 13.24 1.46 -7.09
C SER A 384 11.72 1.36 -6.88
N PRO A 385 11.22 0.47 -6.00
CA PRO A 385 9.80 0.38 -5.63
C PRO A 385 9.21 1.68 -5.06
N GLU A 386 10.06 2.59 -4.57
CA GLU A 386 9.69 3.89 -3.99
C GLU A 386 9.17 4.88 -5.06
N LYS A 387 9.50 4.67 -6.35
CA LYS A 387 9.14 5.56 -7.48
C LYS A 387 7.64 5.58 -7.79
N TYR A 388 6.94 4.45 -7.68
CA TYR A 388 5.52 4.32 -8.04
C TYR A 388 4.55 4.87 -6.98
N HIS A 389 5.06 5.09 -5.76
CA HIS A 389 4.30 5.68 -4.67
C HIS A 389 4.10 7.20 -4.84
N ASP A 390 4.93 7.87 -5.64
CA ASP A 390 4.94 9.33 -5.72
C ASP A 390 4.03 9.89 -6.83
N LEU A 391 3.99 9.27 -8.00
CA LEU A 391 3.07 9.68 -9.08
C LEU A 391 1.60 9.46 -8.71
N SER A 392 1.31 8.30 -8.13
CA SER A 392 -0.05 7.95 -7.68
C SER A 392 -0.55 8.94 -6.63
N ARG A 393 0.36 9.39 -5.73
CA ARG A 393 0.09 10.41 -4.72
C ARG A 393 -0.17 11.78 -5.34
N ARG A 394 0.70 12.23 -6.27
CA ARG A 394 0.57 13.50 -6.99
C ARG A 394 -0.71 13.61 -7.83
N LEU A 395 -1.10 12.54 -8.52
CA LEU A 395 -2.36 12.48 -9.29
C LEU A 395 -3.59 12.52 -8.38
N LEU A 396 -3.54 11.85 -7.23
CA LEU A 396 -4.60 11.88 -6.22
C LEU A 396 -4.73 13.26 -5.54
N GLU A 397 -3.62 13.96 -5.33
CA GLU A 397 -3.58 15.30 -4.77
C GLU A 397 -4.14 16.34 -5.76
N ARG A 398 -3.66 16.34 -7.02
CA ARG A 398 -4.20 17.25 -8.06
C ARG A 398 -5.68 17.02 -8.37
N ALA A 399 -6.14 15.76 -8.36
CA ALA A 399 -7.56 15.45 -8.54
C ALA A 399 -8.41 16.12 -7.45
N ARG A 400 -7.93 16.13 -6.20
CA ARG A 400 -8.63 16.77 -5.08
C ARG A 400 -8.61 18.30 -5.19
N ASP A 401 -7.49 18.87 -5.64
CA ASP A 401 -7.34 20.32 -5.80
C ASP A 401 -8.20 20.88 -6.95
N GLU A 402 -8.38 20.13 -8.04
CA GLU A 402 -9.28 20.49 -9.14
C GLU A 402 -10.76 20.17 -8.85
N GLY A 403 -11.07 19.71 -7.64
CA GLY A 403 -12.42 19.40 -7.20
C GLY A 403 -13.03 18.16 -7.88
N VAL A 404 -12.19 17.29 -8.44
CA VAL A 404 -12.60 16.02 -9.04
C VAL A 404 -13.03 15.08 -7.91
N ASP A 405 -14.21 14.49 -8.05
CA ASP A 405 -14.68 13.49 -7.09
C ASP A 405 -13.85 12.21 -7.23
N VAL A 406 -12.81 12.09 -6.40
CA VAL A 406 -11.92 10.92 -6.33
C VAL A 406 -12.64 9.61 -5.97
N LYS A 407 -13.90 9.68 -5.53
CA LYS A 407 -14.76 8.52 -5.28
C LYS A 407 -15.64 8.17 -6.48
N ASP A 408 -15.82 9.10 -7.44
CA ASP A 408 -16.48 8.83 -8.71
C ASP A 408 -15.48 8.33 -9.76
N ARG A 409 -15.64 7.05 -10.10
CA ARG A 409 -14.72 6.31 -10.96
C ARG A 409 -14.58 6.96 -12.34
N ASN A 410 -15.66 7.51 -12.91
CA ASN A 410 -15.60 8.08 -14.25
C ASN A 410 -14.90 9.45 -14.25
N SER A 411 -15.18 10.28 -13.24
CA SER A 411 -14.51 11.58 -13.07
C SER A 411 -13.01 11.41 -12.80
N MET A 412 -12.62 10.43 -11.98
CA MET A 412 -11.21 10.14 -11.73
C MET A 412 -10.51 9.57 -12.96
N LEU A 413 -11.18 8.73 -13.75
CA LEU A 413 -10.62 8.16 -14.99
C LEU A 413 -10.47 9.23 -16.09
N ASP A 414 -11.45 10.09 -16.29
CA ASP A 414 -11.34 11.19 -17.27
C ASP A 414 -10.27 12.20 -16.84
N PHE A 415 -10.12 12.46 -15.53
CA PHE A 415 -9.02 13.27 -14.99
C PHE A 415 -7.66 12.64 -15.21
N ILE A 416 -7.47 11.37 -14.84
CA ILE A 416 -6.21 10.65 -15.06
C ILE A 416 -5.86 10.59 -16.54
N LEU A 417 -6.84 10.31 -17.40
CA LEU A 417 -6.61 10.24 -18.85
C LEU A 417 -6.19 11.60 -19.41
N ARG A 418 -6.85 12.69 -18.99
CA ARG A 418 -6.49 14.07 -19.36
C ARG A 418 -5.11 14.46 -18.86
N GLU A 419 -4.77 14.11 -17.63
CA GLU A 419 -3.47 14.38 -17.02
C GLU A 419 -2.35 13.59 -17.69
N VAL A 420 -2.56 12.32 -17.97
CA VAL A 420 -1.59 11.47 -18.68
C VAL A 420 -1.42 11.92 -20.13
N THR A 421 -2.50 12.35 -20.80
CA THR A 421 -2.47 12.91 -22.16
C THR A 421 -1.71 14.25 -22.18
N ALA A 422 -1.92 15.11 -21.19
CA ALA A 422 -1.18 16.36 -21.01
C ALA A 422 0.30 16.12 -20.68
N MET A 423 0.61 15.13 -19.82
CA MET A 423 1.97 14.72 -19.49
C MET A 423 2.72 14.12 -20.69
N ALA A 424 1.99 13.49 -21.62
CA ALA A 424 2.51 13.01 -22.90
C ALA A 424 2.61 14.13 -23.98
N GLY A 425 2.30 15.38 -23.64
CA GLY A 425 2.40 16.53 -24.55
C GLY A 425 1.30 16.61 -25.62
N MET A 426 0.21 15.87 -25.45
CA MET A 426 -0.93 15.84 -26.37
C MET A 426 -2.08 16.74 -25.88
N ASP A 427 -2.93 17.25 -26.77
CA ASP A 427 -4.08 18.09 -26.42
C ASP A 427 -5.22 17.23 -25.83
N PRO A 428 -5.55 17.38 -24.53
CA PRO A 428 -6.54 16.54 -23.87
C PRO A 428 -7.98 16.82 -24.32
N ASP A 429 -8.25 17.94 -25.00
CA ASP A 429 -9.58 18.33 -25.47
C ASP A 429 -9.81 18.01 -26.96
N ALA A 430 -8.81 17.43 -27.65
CA ALA A 430 -8.95 16.98 -29.03
C ALA A 430 -9.75 15.67 -29.10
N GLU A 431 -11.04 15.77 -29.47
CA GLU A 431 -12.00 14.64 -29.56
C GLU A 431 -11.52 13.44 -30.41
N GLU A 432 -10.54 13.64 -31.30
CA GLU A 432 -10.02 12.61 -32.21
C GLU A 432 -9.14 11.57 -31.48
N TYR A 433 -8.45 11.95 -30.39
CA TYR A 433 -7.50 11.07 -29.69
C TYR A 433 -8.06 10.43 -28.43
N LEU A 434 -9.08 11.03 -27.81
CA LEU A 434 -9.75 10.49 -26.62
C LEU A 434 -10.41 9.12 -26.86
N GLY A 435 -10.89 8.86 -28.08
CA GLY A 435 -11.47 7.58 -28.46
C GLY A 435 -10.43 6.46 -28.61
N GLU A 436 -9.31 6.76 -29.27
CA GLU A 436 -8.22 5.80 -29.49
C GLU A 436 -7.36 5.59 -28.23
N LEU A 437 -7.12 6.63 -27.42
CA LEU A 437 -6.52 6.49 -26.08
C LEU A 437 -7.45 5.78 -25.12
N LYS A 438 -8.77 5.97 -25.19
CA LYS A 438 -9.73 5.10 -24.48
C LYS A 438 -9.60 3.67 -24.95
N GLU A 439 -9.48 3.38 -26.25
CA GLU A 439 -9.25 1.99 -26.70
C GLU A 439 -7.83 1.47 -26.45
N MET A 440 -6.82 2.31 -26.24
CA MET A 440 -5.45 1.87 -25.95
C MET A 440 -5.21 1.67 -24.45
N VAL A 441 -5.79 2.52 -23.61
CA VAL A 441 -5.81 2.42 -22.14
C VAL A 441 -6.91 1.44 -21.68
N LEU A 442 -8.02 1.32 -22.41
CA LEU A 442 -9.17 0.44 -22.09
C LEU A 442 -9.36 -0.72 -23.08
N GLY A 443 -8.47 -0.93 -24.05
CA GLY A 443 -8.55 -2.03 -25.03
C GLY A 443 -8.40 -3.42 -24.45
N ASN A 444 -7.98 -3.51 -23.19
CA ASN A 444 -8.08 -4.72 -22.37
C ASN A 444 -8.94 -4.52 -21.10
N ALA A 445 -9.60 -3.37 -20.93
CA ALA A 445 -10.36 -3.05 -19.73
C ALA A 445 -11.86 -3.28 -19.92
N ALA A 446 -12.23 -4.55 -20.07
CA ALA A 446 -13.45 -4.99 -19.42
C ALA A 446 -13.15 -5.05 -17.91
N VAL A 447 -13.64 -4.04 -17.17
CA VAL A 447 -13.69 -3.96 -15.69
C VAL A 447 -12.40 -3.50 -15.00
N LEU A 448 -12.20 -2.18 -14.88
CA LEU A 448 -11.39 -1.62 -13.78
C LEU A 448 -12.17 -1.74 -12.47
N ASP A 449 -12.00 -2.91 -11.86
CA ASP A 449 -12.23 -3.20 -10.44
C ASP A 449 -10.90 -2.98 -9.70
N ILE A 450 -10.94 -2.46 -8.47
CA ILE A 450 -9.76 -2.32 -7.58
C ILE A 450 -9.04 -3.67 -7.43
N GLU A 451 -9.77 -4.77 -7.61
CA GLU A 451 -9.27 -6.14 -7.60
C GLU A 451 -8.34 -6.47 -8.79
N HIS A 452 -8.52 -5.85 -9.96
CA HIS A 452 -7.72 -6.11 -11.17
C HIS A 452 -6.35 -5.44 -11.10
N LEU A 453 -6.29 -4.16 -10.68
CA LEU A 453 -5.03 -3.42 -10.49
C LEU A 453 -4.13 -4.13 -9.47
N ARG A 454 -4.75 -4.66 -8.42
CA ARG A 454 -4.05 -5.41 -7.38
C ARG A 454 -3.50 -6.75 -7.89
N ALA A 455 -4.21 -7.43 -8.79
CA ALA A 455 -3.73 -8.65 -9.44
C ALA A 455 -2.53 -8.38 -10.36
N GLU A 456 -2.55 -7.26 -11.10
CA GLU A 456 -1.41 -6.83 -11.95
C GLU A 456 -0.17 -6.52 -11.12
N MET A 457 -0.30 -5.79 -10.01
CA MET A 457 0.82 -5.52 -9.11
C MET A 457 1.41 -6.79 -8.48
N ILE A 458 0.60 -7.84 -8.30
CA ILE A 458 1.07 -9.15 -7.83
C ILE A 458 1.84 -9.86 -8.96
N LEU A 459 1.34 -9.80 -10.19
CA LEU A 459 2.00 -10.43 -11.34
C LEU A 459 3.35 -9.77 -11.67
N LEU A 460 3.45 -8.43 -11.62
CA LEU A 460 4.70 -7.69 -11.83
C LEU A 460 5.79 -8.11 -10.84
N ARG A 461 5.45 -8.30 -9.56
CA ARG A 461 6.38 -8.81 -8.55
C ARG A 461 6.79 -10.26 -8.81
N CYS A 462 5.90 -11.08 -9.37
CA CYS A 462 6.24 -12.44 -9.79
C CYS A 462 7.22 -12.42 -10.97
N GLU A 463 7.00 -11.54 -11.95
CA GLU A 463 7.88 -11.32 -13.11
C GLU A 463 9.28 -10.88 -12.68
N GLU A 464 9.37 -9.93 -11.75
CA GLU A 464 10.66 -9.45 -11.21
C GLU A 464 11.49 -10.61 -10.64
N PHE A 465 10.86 -11.52 -9.88
CA PHE A 465 11.55 -12.71 -9.37
C PHE A 465 11.86 -13.72 -10.48
N CYS A 466 10.89 -14.04 -11.33
CA CYS A 466 11.03 -15.07 -12.37
C CYS A 466 12.10 -14.69 -13.41
N SER A 467 12.34 -13.40 -13.64
CA SER A 467 13.43 -12.90 -14.49
C SER A 467 14.85 -13.32 -14.02
N ARG A 468 14.96 -13.83 -12.79
CA ARG A 468 16.20 -14.36 -12.19
C ARG A 468 16.38 -15.87 -12.39
N LEU A 469 15.34 -16.56 -12.85
CA LEU A 469 15.37 -17.99 -13.14
C LEU A 469 15.80 -18.22 -14.59
N GLU A 470 16.42 -19.37 -14.87
CA GLU A 470 16.75 -19.77 -16.25
C GLU A 470 15.53 -20.35 -17.00
N ASP A 471 14.42 -20.59 -16.30
CA ASP A 471 13.21 -21.21 -16.84
C ASP A 471 12.08 -20.19 -16.96
N ASP A 472 11.91 -19.64 -18.16
CA ASP A 472 10.91 -18.63 -18.47
C ASP A 472 9.48 -19.16 -18.33
N THR A 473 9.28 -20.49 -18.31
CA THR A 473 7.94 -21.10 -18.18
C THR A 473 7.32 -20.89 -16.80
N ILE A 474 8.14 -20.55 -15.79
CA ILE A 474 7.65 -20.27 -14.43
C ILE A 474 6.80 -19.00 -14.41
N LEU A 475 7.12 -17.99 -15.22
CA LEU A 475 6.33 -16.77 -15.31
C LEU A 475 4.97 -17.04 -15.93
N ASP A 476 4.91 -17.85 -16.99
CA ASP A 476 3.64 -18.28 -17.61
C ASP A 476 2.74 -18.98 -16.60
N TRP A 477 3.32 -19.77 -15.70
CA TRP A 477 2.58 -20.47 -14.66
C TRP A 477 2.11 -19.51 -13.56
N CYS A 478 2.91 -18.51 -13.20
CA CYS A 478 2.49 -17.44 -12.30
C CYS A 478 1.31 -16.65 -12.89
N ALA A 479 1.36 -16.31 -14.18
CA ALA A 479 0.29 -15.61 -14.88
C ALA A 479 -1.00 -16.43 -14.93
N ALA A 480 -0.90 -17.74 -15.18
CA ALA A 480 -2.04 -18.66 -15.13
C ALA A 480 -2.68 -18.71 -13.74
N LEU A 481 -1.87 -18.82 -12.68
CA LEU A 481 -2.34 -18.81 -11.30
C LEU A 481 -3.03 -17.48 -10.93
N VAL A 482 -2.44 -16.34 -11.27
CA VAL A 482 -3.05 -15.01 -11.03
C VAL A 482 -4.40 -14.91 -11.74
N LYS A 483 -4.48 -15.35 -13.00
CA LYS A 483 -5.72 -15.34 -13.78
C LYS A 483 -6.83 -16.18 -13.14
N ASP A 484 -6.51 -17.39 -12.71
CA ASP A 484 -7.48 -18.28 -12.05
C ASP A 484 -7.96 -17.69 -10.71
N LEU A 485 -7.03 -17.09 -9.95
CA LEU A 485 -7.35 -16.43 -8.68
C LEU A 485 -8.21 -15.18 -8.87
N THR A 486 -7.96 -14.36 -9.88
CA THR A 486 -8.77 -13.17 -10.21
C THR A 486 -10.18 -13.55 -10.67
N ALA A 487 -10.32 -14.67 -11.39
CA ALA A 487 -11.61 -15.15 -11.86
C ALA A 487 -12.45 -15.86 -10.77
N HIS A 488 -11.88 -16.07 -9.57
CA HIS A 488 -12.53 -16.82 -8.51
C HIS A 488 -13.69 -16.02 -7.85
N PRO A 489 -14.88 -16.61 -7.57
CA PRO A 489 -16.05 -15.89 -7.04
C PRO A 489 -15.87 -15.23 -5.67
N ALA A 490 -14.90 -15.70 -4.89
CA ALA A 490 -14.45 -15.07 -3.65
C ALA A 490 -13.06 -14.49 -3.93
N PRO A 491 -12.94 -13.22 -4.32
CA PRO A 491 -11.71 -12.63 -4.90
C PRO A 491 -10.57 -12.65 -3.88
N PRO A 492 -9.64 -13.60 -3.96
CA PRO A 492 -8.67 -13.83 -2.91
C PRO A 492 -7.52 -12.83 -2.98
N LEU A 493 -7.21 -12.36 -4.19
CA LEU A 493 -6.18 -11.36 -4.44
C LEU A 493 -6.56 -9.96 -3.94
N SER A 494 -7.85 -9.68 -3.70
CA SER A 494 -8.30 -8.37 -3.19
C SER A 494 -8.05 -8.15 -1.70
N ARG A 495 -7.56 -9.17 -0.98
CA ARG A 495 -7.33 -9.14 0.48
C ARG A 495 -5.93 -9.67 0.85
N GLY A 496 -5.47 -9.34 2.05
CA GLY A 496 -4.17 -9.78 2.59
C GLY A 496 -2.97 -8.96 2.10
N ASP A 497 -1.76 -9.51 2.18
CA ASP A 497 -0.53 -8.85 1.73
C ASP A 497 -0.18 -9.23 0.27
N GLY A 498 0.06 -8.23 -0.57
CA GLY A 498 0.36 -8.43 -2.00
C GLY A 498 1.76 -8.99 -2.28
N VAL A 499 2.74 -8.71 -1.44
CA VAL A 499 4.11 -9.25 -1.52
C VAL A 499 4.10 -10.72 -1.15
N LEU A 500 3.35 -11.10 -0.11
CA LEU A 500 3.11 -12.48 0.29
C LEU A 500 2.38 -13.28 -0.81
N TRP A 501 1.38 -12.69 -1.47
CA TRP A 501 0.72 -13.32 -2.62
C TRP A 501 1.71 -13.57 -3.76
N SER A 502 2.57 -12.59 -4.07
CA SER A 502 3.59 -12.71 -5.12
C SER A 502 4.58 -13.84 -4.81
N ALA A 503 5.12 -13.86 -3.59
CA ALA A 503 6.01 -14.91 -3.11
C ALA A 503 5.36 -16.30 -3.14
N ALA A 504 4.08 -16.39 -2.79
CA ALA A 504 3.32 -17.64 -2.80
C ALA A 504 3.05 -18.17 -4.21
N ILE A 505 2.70 -17.29 -5.14
CA ILE A 505 2.42 -17.66 -6.53
C ILE A 505 3.70 -18.18 -7.21
N VAL A 506 4.81 -17.46 -7.05
CA VAL A 506 6.14 -17.89 -7.54
C VAL A 506 6.55 -19.23 -6.94
N TYR A 507 6.35 -19.39 -5.63
CA TYR A 507 6.67 -20.64 -4.94
C TYR A 507 5.81 -21.81 -5.45
N ALA A 508 4.52 -21.58 -5.68
CA ALA A 508 3.61 -22.58 -6.22
C ALA A 508 4.03 -23.00 -7.63
N ALA A 509 4.28 -22.03 -8.52
CA ALA A 509 4.75 -22.27 -9.88
C ALA A 509 6.07 -23.07 -9.89
N CYS A 510 7.07 -22.65 -9.11
CA CYS A 510 8.35 -23.37 -8.99
C CYS A 510 8.21 -24.78 -8.40
N ARG A 511 7.26 -24.99 -7.48
CA ARG A 511 7.00 -26.31 -6.89
C ARG A 511 6.36 -27.24 -7.91
N ASP A 512 5.35 -26.75 -8.61
CA ASP A 512 4.61 -27.55 -9.57
C ASP A 512 5.52 -27.89 -10.76
N ALA A 513 6.50 -27.02 -11.09
CA ALA A 513 7.54 -27.26 -12.09
C ALA A 513 8.64 -28.24 -11.61
N GLY A 514 8.53 -28.74 -10.37
CA GLY A 514 9.49 -29.68 -9.79
C GLY A 514 10.82 -29.06 -9.34
N LEU A 515 10.97 -27.73 -9.39
CA LEU A 515 12.17 -26.99 -8.96
C LEU A 515 12.29 -26.94 -7.43
N ILE A 516 11.16 -27.03 -6.71
CA ILE A 516 11.12 -27.09 -5.24
C ILE A 516 10.69 -28.48 -4.79
N ARG A 517 11.65 -29.30 -4.33
CA ARG A 517 11.40 -30.65 -3.80
C ARG A 517 11.14 -30.68 -2.29
N ARG A 518 10.32 -31.62 -1.83
CA ARG A 518 10.11 -31.96 -0.40
C ARG A 518 11.33 -32.68 0.18
N ALA A 519 12.39 -31.95 0.55
CA ALA A 519 13.55 -32.51 1.25
C ALA A 519 13.79 -31.84 2.61
N ARG A 520 14.23 -32.63 3.60
CA ARG A 520 14.44 -32.26 5.03
C ARG A 520 15.47 -31.14 5.30
N GLY A 521 16.01 -30.49 4.26
CA GLY A 521 16.97 -29.39 4.36
C GLY A 521 16.52 -28.05 3.77
N GLY A 522 15.30 -27.96 3.22
CA GLY A 522 14.83 -26.77 2.48
C GLY A 522 15.39 -26.70 1.06
N SER A 523 14.58 -26.25 0.09
CA SER A 523 15.07 -25.96 -1.27
C SER A 523 15.85 -24.63 -1.23
N PRO A 524 17.06 -24.54 -1.80
CA PRO A 524 17.78 -23.27 -1.91
C PRO A 524 16.95 -22.19 -2.61
N LEU A 525 16.20 -22.58 -3.65
CA LEU A 525 15.29 -21.70 -4.37
C LEU A 525 14.13 -21.22 -3.48
N ALA A 526 13.62 -22.08 -2.60
CA ALA A 526 12.61 -21.67 -1.62
C ALA A 526 13.15 -20.61 -0.64
N GLN A 527 14.41 -20.75 -0.23
CA GLN A 527 15.08 -19.78 0.63
C GLN A 527 15.31 -18.46 -0.12
N GLU A 528 15.65 -18.53 -1.42
CA GLU A 528 15.83 -17.37 -2.29
C GLU A 528 14.53 -16.59 -2.49
N ILE A 529 13.40 -17.27 -2.75
CA ILE A 529 12.07 -16.64 -2.80
C ILE A 529 11.79 -15.90 -1.48
N SER A 530 12.05 -16.55 -0.34
CA SER A 530 11.87 -15.96 0.99
C SER A 530 12.71 -14.70 1.21
N THR A 531 13.98 -14.72 0.79
CA THR A 531 14.88 -13.57 0.93
C THR A 531 14.54 -12.45 -0.05
N PHE A 532 14.16 -12.77 -1.29
CA PHE A 532 13.85 -11.76 -2.31
C PHE A 532 12.62 -10.93 -1.94
N PHE A 533 11.55 -11.60 -1.49
CA PHE A 533 10.32 -10.92 -1.12
C PHE A 533 10.31 -10.40 0.32
N ASP A 534 11.37 -10.63 1.10
CA ASP A 534 11.45 -10.37 2.54
C ASP A 534 10.28 -10.96 3.35
N VAL A 535 9.84 -12.16 2.96
CA VAL A 535 8.74 -12.88 3.60
C VAL A 535 9.27 -14.18 4.20
N ARG A 536 8.91 -14.46 5.46
CA ARG A 536 9.27 -15.73 6.12
C ARG A 536 8.83 -16.93 5.28
N LEU A 537 9.74 -17.87 5.03
CA LEU A 537 9.46 -19.07 4.24
C LEU A 537 8.28 -19.91 4.78
N SER A 538 8.04 -19.89 6.08
CA SER A 538 6.84 -20.48 6.68
C SER A 538 5.56 -19.80 6.21
N SER A 539 5.53 -18.46 6.13
CA SER A 539 4.39 -17.69 5.64
C SER A 539 4.13 -17.91 4.16
N ILE A 540 5.19 -18.01 3.34
CA ILE A 540 5.06 -18.34 1.90
C ILE A 540 4.46 -19.73 1.73
N ARG A 541 4.98 -20.73 2.45
CA ARG A 541 4.42 -22.08 2.44
C ARG A 541 2.96 -22.05 2.84
N ASN A 542 2.63 -21.41 3.97
CA ASN A 542 1.29 -21.20 4.54
C ASN A 542 0.29 -20.50 3.60
N LYS A 543 0.80 -19.69 2.66
CA LYS A 543 -0.01 -19.05 1.64
C LYS A 543 -0.22 -19.94 0.42
N VAL A 544 0.77 -20.75 0.05
CA VAL A 544 0.77 -21.62 -1.14
C VAL A 544 -0.22 -22.77 -1.03
N SER A 545 -0.38 -23.39 0.14
CA SER A 545 -1.37 -24.46 0.29
C SER A 545 -2.77 -23.86 0.52
N GLY A 546 -2.88 -22.68 1.14
CA GLY A 546 -4.11 -21.88 1.17
C GLY A 546 -4.55 -21.40 -0.24
N LEU A 547 -3.61 -21.23 -1.16
CA LEU A 547 -3.88 -20.88 -2.56
C LEU A 547 -4.63 -21.99 -3.30
N LYS A 548 -4.40 -23.27 -2.94
CA LYS A 548 -5.03 -24.43 -3.61
C LYS A 548 -6.54 -24.46 -3.53
N GLN A 549 -7.13 -23.88 -2.48
CA GLN A 549 -8.59 -23.87 -2.29
C GLN A 549 -9.32 -22.96 -3.31
N TYR A 550 -8.58 -22.12 -4.04
CA TYR A 550 -9.10 -21.16 -5.01
C TYR A 550 -8.84 -21.56 -6.46
N LEU A 551 -8.04 -22.61 -6.70
CA LEU A 551 -7.78 -23.13 -8.03
C LEU A 551 -8.79 -24.22 -8.38
N PRO A 552 -9.20 -24.35 -9.65
CA PRO A 552 -10.07 -25.45 -10.07
C PRO A 552 -9.40 -26.80 -9.76
N ASP A 553 -10.18 -27.76 -9.25
CA ASP A 553 -9.71 -29.13 -8.96
C ASP A 553 -8.98 -29.66 -10.20
N THR A 554 -7.66 -29.79 -10.09
CA THR A 554 -6.90 -30.57 -11.06
C THR A 554 -7.43 -32.00 -10.93
N PRO A 555 -7.89 -32.65 -12.01
CA PRO A 555 -8.29 -34.05 -11.95
C PRO A 555 -7.14 -34.81 -11.30
N GLY A 556 -7.44 -35.50 -10.20
CA GLY A 556 -6.42 -36.15 -9.38
C GLY A 556 -5.48 -36.98 -10.23
N GLU A 557 -4.18 -36.77 -10.04
CA GLU A 557 -3.20 -37.83 -10.25
C GLU A 557 -3.45 -38.90 -9.17
N ASP A 558 -4.42 -39.77 -9.42
CA ASP A 558 -4.31 -41.17 -9.01
C ASP A 558 -3.22 -41.79 -9.91
N ASP A 559 -1.99 -41.87 -9.40
CA ASP A 559 -1.12 -43.07 -9.43
C ASP A 559 0.16 -42.88 -8.59
#